data_AF-A0A7J4UEI5-F1
#
_entry.id   AF-A0A7J4UEI5-F1
#
_cell.length_a   1.000
_cell.length_b   1.000
_cell.length_c   1.000
_cell.angle_alpha   90.00
_cell.angle_beta   90.00
_cell.angle_gamma   90.00
#
_symmetry.space_group_name_H-M   'P 1'
#
loop_
_entity.id
_entity.type
_entity.pdbx_description
1 polymer ?
#
loop_
_entity_poly.entity_id
_entity_poly.type
_entity_poly.pdbx_seq_one_letter_code
_entity_poly.pdbx_strand_id
1 'polypeptide(L)'
;MEDLIEKPMLVMQIRPEFSIVYKANPKLKLKKEHLKTKREFTDYLSKTTKNWKEGEYFLRSNLGPFAAFHVKKGGKVTLFKENKNKVPYLCWSLLGNK
;
A
#
# COMPACT_ATOMS: atom_id res chain seq x y z
N MET A 1 -16.26 1.80 -7.50
CA MET A 1 -14.79 1.98 -7.68
C MET A 1 -14.31 3.28 -7.03
N GLU A 2 -15.05 4.38 -7.19
CA GLU A 2 -14.81 5.66 -6.49
C GLU A 2 -14.89 5.52 -4.96
N ASP A 3 -15.93 4.83 -4.46
CA ASP A 3 -16.10 4.53 -3.03
C ASP A 3 -14.90 3.84 -2.35
N LEU A 4 -14.11 3.08 -3.12
CA LEU A 4 -12.96 2.35 -2.59
C LEU A 4 -11.81 3.32 -2.29
N ILE A 5 -11.58 4.29 -3.18
CA ILE A 5 -10.45 5.22 -3.09
C ILE A 5 -10.74 6.32 -2.06
N GLU A 6 -12.01 6.70 -1.89
CA GLU A 6 -12.44 7.71 -0.92
C GLU A 6 -12.41 7.21 0.53
N LYS A 7 -12.49 5.89 0.73
CA LYS A 7 -12.42 5.28 2.06
C LYS A 7 -10.98 5.19 2.53
N PRO A 8 -10.70 5.55 3.80
CA PRO A 8 -9.35 5.40 4.34
C PRO A 8 -8.96 3.91 4.45
N MET A 9 -7.80 3.56 3.91
CA MET A 9 -7.23 2.21 3.91
C MET A 9 -6.52 1.92 5.22
N LEU A 10 -6.69 0.72 5.78
CA LEU A 10 -5.90 0.29 6.94
C LEU A 10 -4.47 -0.04 6.50
N VAL A 11 -3.49 0.46 7.24
CA VAL A 11 -2.07 0.11 7.05
C VAL A 11 -1.68 -0.98 8.05
N MET A 12 -1.04 -2.04 7.59
CA MET A 12 -0.54 -3.13 8.43
C MET A 12 0.93 -3.40 8.11
N GLN A 13 1.82 -3.40 9.11
CA GLN A 13 3.20 -3.88 8.95
C GLN A 13 3.25 -5.40 9.14
N ILE A 14 3.91 -6.13 8.24
CA ILE A 14 4.19 -7.56 8.40
C ILE A 14 5.44 -7.70 9.27
N ARG A 15 5.33 -8.42 10.40
CA ARG A 15 6.49 -8.82 11.19
C ARG A 15 6.86 -10.27 10.87
N PRO A 16 8.15 -10.58 10.68
CA PRO A 16 8.60 -11.95 10.41
C PRO A 16 8.27 -12.94 11.54
N GLU A 17 8.27 -12.50 12.80
CA GLU A 17 8.23 -13.44 13.95
C GLU A 17 7.00 -13.34 14.87
N PHE A 18 6.19 -12.27 14.86
CA PHE A 18 5.04 -12.18 15.78
C PHE A 18 3.88 -11.32 15.26
N SER A 19 2.66 -11.82 15.52
CA SER A 19 1.31 -11.36 15.15
C SER A 19 0.86 -10.02 15.76
N ILE A 20 1.72 -9.00 15.79
CA ILE A 20 1.32 -7.67 16.29
C ILE A 20 1.41 -6.63 15.17
N VAL A 21 0.23 -6.23 14.70
CA VAL A 21 0.01 -5.17 13.72
C VAL A 21 0.46 -3.85 14.34
N TYR A 22 1.62 -3.35 13.94
CA TYR A 22 2.11 -2.06 14.41
C TYR A 22 1.26 -0.93 13.79
N LYS A 23 0.40 -0.30 14.60
CA LYS A 23 -0.37 0.91 14.24
C LYS A 23 0.55 2.13 14.25
N ALA A 24 1.23 2.40 13.12
CA ALA A 24 1.94 3.68 12.94
C ALA A 24 1.20 4.67 12.02
N ASN A 25 0.11 4.28 11.37
CA ASN A 25 -0.80 5.22 10.72
C ASN A 25 -2.16 4.55 10.60
N PRO A 26 -3.17 4.94 11.41
CA PRO A 26 -4.36 4.13 11.53
C PRO A 26 -5.10 4.01 10.19
N LYS A 27 -5.02 5.00 9.30
CA LYS A 27 -5.57 4.91 7.95
C LYS A 27 -4.81 5.79 6.95
N LEU A 28 -4.72 5.34 5.70
CA LEU A 28 -4.15 6.06 4.57
C LEU A 28 -5.26 6.34 3.56
N LYS A 29 -5.49 7.62 3.23
CA LYS A 29 -6.54 8.01 2.26
C LYS A 29 -5.93 8.21 0.89
N LEU A 30 -6.38 7.41 -0.08
CA LEU A 30 -5.95 7.53 -1.47
C LEU A 30 -6.82 8.56 -2.20
N LYS A 31 -6.29 9.08 -3.30
CA LYS A 31 -7.02 9.90 -4.26
C LYS A 31 -6.86 9.28 -5.63
N LYS A 32 -7.76 9.60 -6.55
CA LYS A 32 -7.68 9.11 -7.94
C LYS A 32 -6.32 9.44 -8.58
N GLU A 33 -5.78 10.63 -8.33
CA GLU A 33 -4.46 11.01 -8.86
C GLU A 33 -3.31 10.09 -8.41
N HIS A 34 -3.38 9.52 -7.20
CA HIS A 34 -2.34 8.62 -6.70
C HIS A 34 -2.36 7.26 -7.39
N LEU A 35 -3.46 6.92 -8.07
CA LEU A 35 -3.67 5.61 -8.70
C LEU A 35 -3.73 5.72 -10.23
N LYS A 36 -3.40 6.87 -10.83
CA LYS A 36 -3.35 6.99 -12.29
C LYS A 36 -2.23 6.14 -12.90
N THR A 37 -1.06 6.09 -12.25
CA THR A 37 0.09 5.34 -12.73
C THR A 37 0.86 4.69 -11.58
N LYS A 38 1.63 3.63 -11.89
CA LYS A 38 2.51 2.97 -10.90
C LYS A 38 3.48 3.97 -10.25
N ARG A 39 3.97 4.94 -11.02
CA ARG A 39 4.89 5.98 -10.54
C ARG A 39 4.23 6.89 -9.51
N GLU A 40 3.06 7.45 -9.82
CA GLU A 40 2.34 8.33 -8.88
C GLU A 40 2.01 7.60 -7.58
N PHE A 41 1.63 6.33 -7.67
CA PHE A 41 1.33 5.53 -6.48
C PHE A 41 2.59 5.29 -5.64
N THR A 42 3.71 4.94 -6.28
CA THR A 42 5.00 4.73 -5.61
C THR A 42 5.52 6.03 -4.97
N ASP A 43 5.39 7.16 -5.66
CA ASP A 43 5.81 8.48 -5.17
C ASP A 43 4.97 8.90 -3.96
N TYR A 44 3.65 8.69 -4.02
CA TYR A 44 2.75 8.95 -2.90
C TYR A 44 3.12 8.12 -1.66
N LEU A 45 3.35 6.81 -1.84
CA LEU A 45 3.77 5.94 -0.74
C LEU A 45 5.13 6.40 -0.18
N SER A 46 6.12 6.67 -1.04
CA SER A 46 7.46 7.07 -0.61
C SER A 46 7.45 8.35 0.23
N LYS A 47 6.63 9.35 -0.15
CA LYS A 47 6.44 10.57 0.64
C LYS A 47 5.77 10.28 1.98
N THR A 48 4.74 9.44 1.98
CA THR A 48 3.94 9.11 3.17
C THR A 48 4.72 8.26 4.17
N THR A 49 5.62 7.40 3.68
CA THR A 49 6.35 6.41 4.48
C THR A 49 7.79 6.81 4.78
N LYS A 50 8.18 8.07 4.57
CA LYS A 50 9.56 8.55 4.75
C LYS A 50 10.14 8.24 6.14
N ASN A 51 9.30 8.31 7.17
CA ASN A 51 9.67 8.07 8.57
C ASN A 51 9.21 6.70 9.09
N TRP A 52 8.74 5.81 8.21
CA TRP A 52 8.31 4.49 8.63
C TRP A 52 9.52 3.58 8.81
N LYS A 53 9.37 2.58 9.69
CA LYS A 53 10.38 1.54 9.86
C LYS A 53 10.54 0.75 8.57
N GLU A 54 11.75 0.30 8.29
CA GLU A 54 12.00 -0.61 7.18
C GLU A 54 11.19 -1.92 7.37
N GLY A 55 10.69 -2.48 6.27
CA GLY A 55 9.92 -3.72 6.28
C GLY A 55 8.80 -3.77 5.26
N GLU A 56 8.03 -4.86 5.31
CA GLU A 56 6.87 -5.08 4.43
C GLU A 56 5.59 -4.55 5.07
N TYR A 57 4.75 -3.94 4.23
CA TYR A 57 3.49 -3.32 4.62
C TYR A 57 2.36 -3.71 3.66
N PHE A 58 1.15 -3.74 4.19
CA PHE A 58 -0.09 -3.91 3.46
C PHE A 58 -0.99 -2.68 3.63
N LEU A 59 -1.65 -2.29 2.54
CA LEU A 59 -2.88 -1.52 2.57
C LEU A 59 -4.04 -2.50 2.47
N ARG A 60 -5.00 -2.40 3.38
CA ARG A 60 -6.22 -3.20 3.39
C ARG A 60 -7.43 -2.29 3.26
N SER A 61 -8.28 -2.62 2.30
CA SER A 61 -9.61 -2.02 2.15
C SER A 61 -10.67 -2.91 2.82
N ASN A 62 -11.91 -2.42 2.85
CA ASN A 62 -13.06 -3.24 3.21
C ASN A 62 -13.32 -4.40 2.22
N LEU A 63 -12.81 -4.32 0.99
CA LEU A 63 -12.91 -5.37 -0.03
C LEU A 63 -11.76 -6.40 0.06
N GLY A 64 -10.76 -6.17 0.90
CA GLY A 64 -9.60 -7.05 1.06
C GLY A 64 -8.25 -6.35 0.86
N PRO A 65 -7.15 -7.12 0.69
CA PRO A 65 -5.81 -6.61 0.47
C PRO A 65 -5.75 -5.72 -0.77
N PHE A 66 -5.47 -4.44 -0.56
CA PHE A 66 -5.47 -3.43 -1.60
C PHE A 66 -4.12 -3.31 -2.31
N ALA A 67 -3.04 -3.26 -1.55
CA ALA A 67 -1.67 -3.21 -2.06
C ALA A 67 -0.71 -3.77 -1.02
N ALA A 68 0.43 -4.29 -1.46
CA ALA A 68 1.56 -4.56 -0.59
C ALA A 68 2.78 -3.81 -1.10
N PHE A 69 3.66 -3.42 -0.19
CA PHE A 69 4.91 -2.76 -0.54
C PHE A 69 5.97 -2.92 0.54
N HIS A 70 7.23 -2.86 0.12
CA HIS A 70 8.38 -2.87 1.02
C HIS A 70 8.95 -1.45 1.14
N VAL A 71 9.07 -0.96 2.36
CA VAL A 71 9.70 0.32 2.69
C VAL A 71 11.16 0.06 3.00
N LYS A 72 12.07 0.66 2.25
CA LYS A 72 13.53 0.62 2.48
C LYS A 72 13.98 1.88 3.24
N LYS A 73 15.19 1.83 3.82
CA LYS A 73 15.87 3.01 4.41
C LYS A 73 15.73 4.27 3.53
N GLY A 74 15.35 5.38 4.16
CA GLY A 74 15.16 6.67 3.49
C GLY A 74 13.82 6.84 2.77
N GLY A 75 12.85 5.94 2.99
CA GLY A 75 11.49 6.09 2.46
C GLY A 75 11.31 5.59 1.02
N LYS A 76 12.29 4.88 0.46
CA LYS A 76 12.16 4.27 -0.88
C LYS A 76 11.17 3.11 -0.81
N VAL A 77 10.23 3.04 -1.76
CA VAL A 77 9.18 2.02 -1.77
C VAL A 77 9.34 1.08 -2.97
N THR A 78 9.15 -0.22 -2.73
CA THR A 78 9.03 -1.24 -3.78
C THR A 78 7.65 -1.89 -3.70
N LEU A 79 6.85 -1.78 -4.77
CA LEU A 79 5.51 -2.33 -4.86
C LEU A 79 5.53 -3.82 -5.24
N PHE A 80 4.65 -4.62 -4.64
CA PHE A 80 4.40 -5.99 -5.06
C PHE A 80 3.22 -6.04 -6.04
N LYS A 81 3.32 -6.88 -7.08
CA LYS A 81 2.25 -7.06 -8.07
C LYS A 81 1.14 -7.99 -7.58
N GLU A 82 1.54 -9.02 -6.86
CA GLU A 82 0.68 -10.11 -6.43
C GLU A 82 1.04 -10.58 -5.02
N ASN A 83 0.12 -11.29 -4.39
CA ASN A 83 0.36 -11.92 -3.10
C ASN A 83 1.14 -13.23 -3.22
N LYS A 84 1.45 -13.86 -2.08
CA LYS A 84 2.17 -15.15 -2.04
C LYS A 84 1.48 -16.28 -2.81
N ASN A 85 0.19 -16.16 -3.07
CA ASN A 85 -0.62 -17.12 -3.82
C ASN A 85 -0.77 -16.72 -5.30
N LYS A 86 0.04 -15.78 -5.80
CA LYS A 86 0.00 -15.26 -7.18
C LYS A 86 -1.33 -14.59 -7.56
N VAL A 87 -2.07 -14.09 -6.57
CA VAL A 87 -3.30 -13.31 -6.81
C VAL A 87 -2.95 -11.83 -6.91
N PRO A 88 -3.34 -11.12 -7.98
CA PRO A 88 -3.11 -9.70 -8.12
C PRO A 88 -3.76 -8.88 -7.01
N TYR A 89 -3.08 -7.83 -6.53
CA TYR A 89 -3.67 -6.89 -5.59
C TYR A 89 -4.70 -5.97 -6.25
N LEU A 90 -5.69 -5.51 -5.48
CA LEU A 90 -6.78 -4.67 -5.99
C LEU A 90 -6.28 -3.36 -6.63
N CYS A 91 -5.19 -2.77 -6.13
CA CYS A 91 -4.65 -1.53 -6.69
C CYS A 91 -4.30 -1.67 -8.18
N TRP A 92 -3.91 -2.85 -8.65
CA TRP A 92 -3.56 -3.08 -10.05
C TRP A 92 -4.75 -3.04 -11.00
N SER A 93 -5.97 -3.22 -10.49
CA SER A 93 -7.19 -2.99 -11.29
C SER A 93 -7.49 -1.51 -11.51
N LEU A 94 -6.82 -0.62 -10.75
CA LEU A 94 -7.07 0.83 -10.75
C LEU A 94 -5.93 1.62 -11.37
N LEU A 95 -4.72 1.06 -11.35
CA LEU A 95 -3.56 1.66 -11.99
C LEU A 95 -3.79 1.70 -13.49
N GLY A 96 -3.81 2.90 -14.05
CA GLY A 96 -3.94 3.10 -15.48
C GLY A 96 -2.79 2.40 -16.21
N ASN A 97 -3.14 1.68 -17.29
CA ASN A 97 -2.16 1.27 -18.28
C ASN A 97 -1.52 2.53 -18.82
N LYS A 98 -0.24 2.72 -18.52
CA LYS A 98 0.60 3.68 -19.23
C LYS A 98 1.25 2.95 -20.40
#